data_AF-A0AAX6HF00-F1
#
_entry.id   AF-A0AAX6HF00-F1
#
_cell.length_a   1.000
_cell.length_b   1.000
_cell.length_c   1.000
_cell.angle_alpha   90.00
_cell.angle_beta   90.00
_cell.angle_gamma   90.00
#
_symmetry.space_group_name_H-M   'P 1'
#
loop_
_entity.id
_entity.type
_entity.pdbx_description
1 polymer ?
#
loop_
_entity_poly.entity_id
_entity_poly.type
_entity_poly.pdbx_seq_one_letter_code
_entity_poly.pdbx_strand_id
1 'polypeptide(L)'
;MLVTCLCCGSHFAGPVYEIKDYLEYTENKGIWACSKDKSLPSPYLATLRALIQAAICMTFYMYLVPQYPLTRFSEPIYYEYSFWRKLFTQYMSGLTARWKYYFIWSISEASMIISGLGFTGWSNSSPPKPQWGRAKNVDILGVELATSAVQVPLVWNIQVSTWLRYYVYDRLIQKGKKPGFFQLLATQTVSAVWHGLYPGYIIFFVQSALMIAGSRVIYRWQQAISAKNSLLRKLLTFTNFAYTILVLNCSCIGFMVLSMKETLAAYQSVYFIGTIVPVTVVLLGYVIKPARPVRAKVEKSQ
;
A
#
# COMPACT_ATOMS: atom_id res chain seq x y z
N MET A 1 -5.43 -16.57 -23.96
CA MET A 1 -5.99 -16.51 -22.59
C MET A 1 -5.12 -17.28 -21.59
N LEU A 2 -4.82 -18.57 -21.79
CA LEU A 2 -3.93 -19.36 -20.92
C LEU A 2 -2.52 -18.77 -20.72
N VAL A 3 -1.88 -18.26 -21.78
CA VAL A 3 -0.52 -17.69 -21.69
C VAL A 3 -0.50 -16.36 -20.90
N THR A 4 -1.58 -15.59 -20.97
CA THR A 4 -1.75 -14.37 -20.16
C THR A 4 -1.89 -14.71 -18.67
N CYS A 5 -2.63 -15.76 -18.33
CA CYS A 5 -2.81 -16.19 -16.94
C CYS A 5 -1.53 -16.80 -16.33
N LEU A 6 -0.56 -17.17 -17.16
CA LEU A 6 0.66 -17.90 -16.78
C LEU A 6 1.95 -17.15 -17.18
N CYS A 7 1.92 -15.82 -17.34
CA CYS A 7 3.17 -15.10 -17.63
C CYS A 7 4.16 -15.30 -16.47
N CYS A 8 5.29 -15.94 -16.79
CA CYS A 8 6.24 -16.48 -15.81
C CYS A 8 6.72 -15.46 -14.78
N GLY A 9 6.78 -14.16 -15.14
CA GLY A 9 7.22 -13.09 -14.24
C GLY A 9 6.21 -12.65 -13.18
N SER A 10 4.95 -13.10 -13.26
CA SER A 10 3.86 -12.68 -12.35
C SER A 10 3.14 -13.83 -11.66
N HIS A 11 3.46 -15.07 -12.04
CA HIS A 11 2.66 -16.26 -11.73
C HIS A 11 2.48 -16.51 -10.23
N PHE A 12 3.53 -16.30 -9.42
CA PHE A 12 3.51 -16.66 -8.00
C PHE A 12 2.99 -15.57 -7.06
N ALA A 13 3.19 -14.28 -7.37
CA ALA A 13 2.93 -13.20 -6.41
C ALA A 13 2.44 -11.88 -7.05
N GLY A 14 2.02 -11.91 -8.32
CA GLY A 14 1.79 -10.72 -9.12
C GLY A 14 3.09 -10.13 -9.67
N PRO A 15 3.07 -8.93 -10.28
CA PRO A 15 1.97 -7.98 -10.37
C PRO A 15 0.81 -8.40 -11.27
N VAL A 16 -0.41 -7.98 -10.94
CA VAL A 16 -1.55 -8.01 -11.86
C VAL A 16 -1.32 -7.00 -12.99
N TYR A 17 -1.70 -7.35 -14.21
CA TYR A 17 -1.67 -6.45 -15.37
C TYR A 17 -2.92 -6.64 -16.23
N GLU A 18 -3.24 -5.63 -17.02
CA GLU A 18 -4.40 -5.66 -17.92
C GLU A 18 -4.14 -6.55 -19.14
N ILE A 19 -5.16 -7.30 -19.56
CA ILE A 19 -5.08 -8.19 -20.74
C ILE A 19 -4.72 -7.41 -22.01
N LYS A 20 -5.22 -6.18 -22.14
CA LYS A 20 -4.93 -5.31 -23.27
C LYS A 20 -3.43 -5.06 -23.42
N ASP A 21 -2.77 -4.69 -22.33
CA ASP A 21 -1.32 -4.43 -22.32
C ASP A 21 -0.52 -5.67 -22.70
N TYR A 22 -0.94 -6.84 -22.21
CA TYR A 22 -0.32 -8.11 -22.57
C TYR A 22 -0.46 -8.43 -24.06
N LEU A 23 -1.66 -8.25 -24.63
CA LEU A 23 -1.91 -8.50 -26.06
C LEU A 23 -1.10 -7.53 -26.93
N GLU A 24 -1.10 -6.24 -26.61
CA GLU A 24 -0.30 -5.24 -27.33
C GLU A 24 1.21 -5.57 -27.29
N TYR A 25 1.71 -6.06 -26.14
CA TYR A 25 3.08 -6.53 -26.03
C TYR A 25 3.35 -7.75 -26.93
N THR A 26 2.51 -8.79 -26.89
CA THR A 26 2.71 -10.00 -27.70
C THR A 26 2.60 -9.75 -29.21
N GLU A 27 1.79 -8.76 -29.60
CA GLU A 27 1.58 -8.39 -31.00
C GLU A 27 2.54 -7.29 -31.47
N ASN A 28 3.49 -6.84 -30.63
CA ASN A 28 4.40 -5.72 -30.88
C ASN A 28 3.66 -4.45 -31.35
N LYS A 29 2.58 -4.09 -30.67
CA LYS A 29 1.77 -2.90 -30.93
C LYS A 29 2.03 -1.80 -29.89
N GLY A 30 1.54 -0.60 -30.20
CA GLY A 30 1.60 0.54 -29.28
C GLY A 30 3.02 0.92 -28.91
N ILE A 31 3.33 0.92 -27.61
CA ILE A 31 4.65 1.30 -27.09
C ILE A 31 5.74 0.25 -27.34
N TRP A 32 5.36 -0.96 -27.75
CA TRP A 32 6.28 -2.06 -28.10
C TRP A 32 6.48 -2.21 -29.60
N ALA A 33 5.89 -1.33 -30.41
CA ALA A 33 6.11 -1.34 -31.85
C ALA A 33 7.55 -0.91 -32.18
N CYS A 34 8.32 -1.83 -32.76
CA CYS A 34 9.63 -1.53 -33.32
C CYS A 34 9.45 -0.75 -34.62
N SER A 35 9.98 0.47 -34.70
CA SER A 35 10.10 1.23 -35.95
C SER A 35 11.57 1.50 -36.27
N LYS A 36 11.89 1.87 -37.51
CA LYS A 36 13.27 2.16 -37.94
C LYS A 36 13.98 3.21 -37.06
N ASP A 37 13.23 4.11 -36.42
CA ASP A 37 13.74 5.18 -35.55
C ASP A 37 13.54 4.92 -34.04
N LYS A 38 12.88 3.83 -33.64
CA LYS A 38 12.57 3.51 -32.24
C LYS A 38 12.84 2.05 -31.94
N SER A 39 14.06 1.75 -31.48
CA SER A 39 14.40 0.48 -30.88
C SER A 39 13.91 0.40 -29.43
N LEU A 40 13.54 -0.81 -29.00
CA LEU A 40 13.21 -1.07 -27.60
C LEU A 40 14.45 -0.83 -26.72
N PRO A 41 14.29 -0.21 -25.54
CA PRO A 41 15.40 0.03 -24.65
C PRO A 41 15.92 -1.27 -24.04
N SER A 42 17.22 -1.29 -23.76
CA SER A 42 17.85 -2.40 -23.03
C SER A 42 17.27 -2.53 -21.60
N PRO A 43 16.76 -3.72 -21.21
CA PRO A 43 16.17 -3.92 -19.89
C PRO A 43 17.22 -4.20 -18.80
N TYR A 44 18.47 -4.50 -19.15
CA TYR A 44 19.45 -5.07 -18.22
C TYR A 44 19.78 -4.15 -17.04
N LEU A 45 19.95 -2.85 -17.27
CA LEU A 45 20.24 -1.90 -16.19
C LEU A 45 19.07 -1.75 -15.22
N ALA A 46 17.84 -1.70 -15.74
CA ALA A 46 16.63 -1.62 -14.91
C ALA A 46 16.42 -2.93 -14.13
N THR A 47 16.66 -4.07 -14.78
CA THR A 47 16.62 -5.40 -14.16
C THR A 47 17.63 -5.48 -13.01
N LEU A 48 18.87 -5.05 -13.24
CA LEU A 48 19.93 -5.06 -12.22
C LEU A 48 19.53 -4.21 -10.99
N ARG A 49 18.92 -3.04 -11.20
CA ARG A 49 18.41 -2.20 -10.09
C ARG A 49 17.34 -2.91 -9.28
N ALA A 50 16.38 -3.56 -9.93
CA ALA A 50 15.33 -4.32 -9.24
C ALA A 50 15.90 -5.54 -8.49
N LEU A 51 16.90 -6.23 -9.05
CA LEU A 51 17.60 -7.32 -8.39
C LEU A 51 18.41 -6.86 -7.17
N ILE A 52 19.08 -5.71 -7.25
CA ILE A 52 19.78 -5.10 -6.10
C ILE A 52 18.77 -4.76 -4.99
N GLN A 53 17.64 -4.15 -5.35
CA GLN A 53 16.56 -3.87 -4.40
C GLN A 53 16.06 -5.16 -3.73
N ALA A 54 15.84 -6.23 -4.51
CA ALA A 54 15.44 -7.53 -3.97
C ALA A 54 16.48 -8.09 -2.99
N ALA A 55 17.77 -8.06 -3.35
CA ALA A 55 18.86 -8.55 -2.49
C ALA A 55 18.95 -7.77 -1.16
N ILE A 56 18.79 -6.45 -1.21
CA ILE A 56 18.71 -5.61 0.00
C ILE A 56 17.50 -6.04 0.85
N CYS A 57 16.32 -6.18 0.25
CA CYS A 57 15.11 -6.57 0.99
C CYS A 57 15.25 -7.94 1.66
N MET A 58 15.83 -8.92 0.97
CA MET A 58 16.06 -10.25 1.52
C MET A 58 17.06 -10.22 2.67
N THR A 59 18.14 -9.45 2.56
CA THR A 59 19.12 -9.25 3.63
C THR A 59 18.46 -8.70 4.89
N PHE A 60 17.67 -7.62 4.75
CA PHE A 60 16.94 -7.03 5.88
C PHE A 60 15.92 -8.01 6.48
N TYR A 61 15.15 -8.71 5.65
CA TYR A 61 14.20 -9.71 6.13
C TYR A 61 14.90 -10.82 6.93
N MET A 62 16.01 -11.35 6.42
CA MET A 62 16.73 -12.44 7.07
C MET A 62 17.42 -12.02 8.37
N TYR A 63 17.85 -10.77 8.45
CA TYR A 63 18.36 -10.19 9.68
C TYR A 63 17.26 -9.98 10.74
N LEU A 64 16.08 -9.50 10.33
CA LEU A 64 15.03 -9.10 11.25
C LEU A 64 14.12 -10.26 11.70
N VAL A 65 13.86 -11.25 10.85
CA VAL A 65 12.90 -12.34 11.16
C VAL A 65 13.24 -13.16 12.41
N PRO A 66 14.51 -13.47 12.73
CA PRO A 66 14.83 -14.19 13.96
C PRO A 66 14.65 -13.32 15.22
N GLN A 67 14.75 -11.99 15.08
CA GLN A 67 14.60 -11.05 16.20
C GLN A 67 13.13 -10.73 16.50
N TYR A 68 12.31 -10.65 15.47
CA TYR A 68 10.88 -10.30 15.58
C TYR A 68 9.98 -11.38 14.92
N PRO A 69 10.03 -12.64 15.39
CA PRO A 69 9.24 -13.72 14.82
C PRO A 69 7.76 -13.56 15.18
N LEU A 70 6.87 -13.99 14.28
CA LEU A 70 5.42 -13.97 14.52
C LEU A 70 4.98 -14.88 15.68
N THR A 71 5.74 -15.95 15.95
CA THR A 71 5.51 -16.85 17.09
C THR A 71 5.52 -16.12 18.43
N ARG A 72 6.16 -14.94 18.50
CA ARG A 72 6.21 -14.11 19.71
C ARG A 72 4.83 -13.77 20.24
N PHE A 73 3.81 -13.62 19.38
CA PHE A 73 2.45 -13.27 19.81
C PHE A 73 1.70 -14.43 20.47
N SER A 74 2.18 -15.66 20.30
CA SER A 74 1.64 -16.86 20.95
C SER A 74 2.37 -17.19 22.26
N GLU A 75 3.52 -16.56 22.53
CA GLU A 75 4.32 -16.80 23.72
C GLU A 75 3.83 -15.97 24.93
N PRO A 76 3.73 -16.57 26.13
CA PRO A 76 3.32 -15.84 27.35
C PRO A 76 4.20 -14.63 27.67
N ILE A 77 5.51 -14.72 27.39
CA ILE A 77 6.49 -13.66 27.68
C ILE A 77 6.16 -12.32 27.01
N TYR A 78 5.51 -12.35 25.84
CA TYR A 78 5.08 -11.13 25.16
C TYR A 78 4.06 -10.34 26.00
N TYR A 79 3.17 -11.05 26.71
CA TYR A 79 2.11 -10.44 27.51
C TYR A 79 2.63 -9.86 28.83
N GLU A 80 3.82 -10.24 29.26
CA GLU A 80 4.50 -9.68 30.43
C GLU A 80 5.27 -8.38 30.12
N TYR A 81 5.52 -8.09 28.83
CA TYR A 81 6.21 -6.87 28.44
C TYR A 81 5.45 -5.60 28.85
N SER A 82 6.21 -4.53 29.11
CA SER A 82 5.66 -3.19 29.30
C SER A 82 4.95 -2.72 28.02
N PHE A 83 3.99 -1.81 28.18
CA PHE A 83 3.18 -1.30 27.07
C PHE A 83 4.03 -0.83 25.88
N TRP A 84 5.05 -0.01 26.12
CA TRP A 84 5.93 0.50 25.06
C TRP A 84 6.73 -0.61 24.37
N ARG A 85 7.17 -1.62 25.13
CA ARG A 85 7.87 -2.76 24.56
C ARG A 85 6.94 -3.60 23.69
N LYS A 86 5.70 -3.85 24.11
CA LYS A 86 4.67 -4.53 23.28
C LYS A 86 4.41 -3.78 21.98
N LEU A 87 4.25 -2.46 22.06
CA LEU A 87 3.99 -1.62 20.91
C LEU A 87 5.17 -1.61 19.94
N PHE A 88 6.39 -1.49 20.45
CA PHE A 88 7.61 -1.58 19.65
C PHE A 88 7.76 -2.96 18.99
N THR A 89 7.47 -4.04 19.71
CA THR A 89 7.45 -5.39 19.14
C THR A 89 6.42 -5.53 18.02
N GLN A 90 5.22 -4.95 18.15
CA GLN A 90 4.23 -4.94 17.06
C GLN A 90 4.73 -4.17 15.84
N TYR A 91 5.30 -2.97 16.06
CA TYR A 91 5.94 -2.18 15.01
C TYR A 91 7.03 -2.95 14.28
N MET A 92 7.98 -3.52 15.00
CA MET A 92 9.10 -4.25 14.40
C MET A 92 8.64 -5.54 13.71
N SER A 93 7.63 -6.23 14.23
CA SER A 93 7.05 -7.41 13.57
C SER A 93 6.37 -7.04 12.25
N GLY A 94 5.58 -5.96 12.25
CA GLY A 94 4.95 -5.43 11.03
C GLY A 94 5.96 -5.00 9.98
N LEU A 95 7.00 -4.24 10.40
CA LEU A 95 8.11 -3.84 9.54
C LEU A 95 8.85 -5.04 8.95
N THR A 96 9.19 -6.02 9.79
CA THR A 96 9.87 -7.26 9.37
C THR A 96 9.06 -8.01 8.33
N ALA A 97 7.74 -8.15 8.54
CA ALA A 97 6.87 -8.81 7.59
C ALA A 97 6.73 -8.05 6.26
N ARG A 98 6.89 -6.72 6.22
CA ARG A 98 6.87 -5.97 4.96
C ARG A 98 8.07 -6.31 4.07
N TRP A 99 9.25 -6.53 4.65
CA TRP A 99 10.47 -6.84 3.88
C TRP A 99 10.38 -8.11 3.02
N LYS A 100 9.69 -9.16 3.46
CA LYS A 100 9.45 -10.34 2.59
C LYS A 100 8.58 -10.01 1.38
N TYR A 101 7.60 -9.10 1.52
CA TYR A 101 6.76 -8.65 0.40
C TYR A 101 7.55 -7.74 -0.54
N TYR A 102 8.37 -6.84 0.01
CA TYR A 102 9.29 -6.02 -0.78
C TYR A 102 10.23 -6.87 -1.62
N PHE A 103 10.76 -7.95 -1.04
CA PHE A 103 11.60 -8.91 -1.76
C PHE A 103 10.87 -9.57 -2.93
N ILE A 104 9.75 -10.28 -2.67
CA ILE A 104 9.08 -11.07 -3.72
C ILE A 104 8.54 -10.19 -4.85
N TRP A 105 8.04 -8.99 -4.51
CA TRP A 105 7.57 -8.04 -5.53
C TRP A 105 8.72 -7.42 -6.33
N SER A 106 9.89 -7.20 -5.72
CA SER A 106 11.07 -6.72 -6.46
C SER A 106 11.61 -7.77 -7.43
N ILE A 107 11.58 -9.05 -7.05
CA ILE A 107 11.94 -10.17 -7.94
C ILE A 107 10.96 -10.24 -9.12
N SER A 108 9.66 -10.13 -8.84
CA SER A 108 8.63 -10.17 -9.89
C SER A 108 8.75 -8.98 -10.84
N GLU A 109 9.03 -7.79 -10.30
CA GLU A 109 9.36 -6.60 -11.11
C GLU A 109 10.57 -6.84 -12.01
N ALA A 110 11.67 -7.40 -11.48
CA ALA A 110 12.85 -7.73 -12.26
C ALA A 110 12.54 -8.70 -13.41
N SER A 111 11.75 -9.75 -13.15
CA SER A 111 11.31 -10.72 -14.18
C SER A 111 10.47 -10.07 -15.28
N MET A 112 9.59 -9.12 -14.92
CA MET A 112 8.78 -8.40 -15.89
C MET A 112 9.60 -7.39 -16.71
N ILE A 113 10.59 -6.74 -16.09
CA ILE A 113 11.51 -5.83 -16.79
C ILE A 113 12.37 -6.60 -17.80
N ILE A 114 13.00 -7.70 -17.40
CA ILE A 114 13.88 -8.47 -18.31
C ILE A 114 13.12 -9.06 -19.50
N SER A 115 11.82 -9.36 -19.33
CA SER A 115 10.95 -9.79 -20.43
C SER A 115 10.62 -8.68 -21.43
N GLY A 116 10.76 -7.40 -21.07
CA GLY A 116 10.32 -6.26 -21.87
C GLY A 116 8.87 -5.81 -21.62
N LEU A 117 8.03 -6.64 -21.00
CA LEU A 117 6.64 -6.28 -20.65
C LEU A 117 6.56 -5.15 -19.60
N GLY A 118 7.60 -5.01 -18.77
CA GLY A 118 7.71 -3.94 -17.77
C GLY A 118 7.84 -2.52 -18.35
N PHE A 119 8.09 -2.36 -19.66
CA PHE A 119 8.40 -1.07 -20.29
C PHE A 119 7.18 -0.15 -20.42
N THR A 120 7.17 1.01 -19.76
CA THR A 120 6.02 1.95 -19.76
C THR A 120 6.15 3.13 -20.72
N GLY A 121 7.24 3.21 -21.49
CA GLY A 121 7.50 4.33 -22.38
C GLY A 121 8.74 5.14 -22.00
N TRP A 122 8.87 6.32 -22.60
CA TRP A 122 10.03 7.19 -22.43
C TRP A 122 9.69 8.41 -21.57
N SER A 123 10.63 8.85 -20.73
CA SER A 123 10.46 10.06 -19.94
C SER A 123 10.56 11.33 -20.81
N ASN A 124 9.90 12.40 -20.35
CA ASN A 124 9.98 13.74 -20.94
C ASN A 124 11.32 14.45 -20.65
N SER A 125 12.38 13.73 -20.27
CA SER A 125 13.71 14.30 -20.02
C SER A 125 14.51 14.45 -21.30
N SER A 126 15.51 15.32 -21.30
CA SER A 126 16.49 15.45 -22.39
C SER A 126 17.87 15.02 -21.88
N PRO A 127 18.41 13.85 -22.28
CA PRO A 127 17.82 12.86 -23.19
C PRO A 127 16.70 12.02 -22.54
N PRO A 128 15.79 11.42 -23.35
CA PRO A 128 14.70 10.59 -22.86
C PRO A 128 15.24 9.30 -22.25
N LYS A 129 14.73 8.92 -21.08
CA LYS A 129 15.12 7.70 -20.37
C LYS A 129 13.98 6.69 -20.42
N PRO A 130 14.28 5.39 -20.59
CA PRO A 130 13.25 4.37 -20.59
C PRO A 130 12.67 4.22 -19.18
N GLN A 131 11.34 4.12 -19.10
CA GLN A 131 10.61 3.91 -17.86
C GLN A 131 10.12 2.47 -17.76
N TRP A 132 10.19 1.93 -16.55
CA TRP A 132 9.92 0.52 -16.25
C TRP A 132 8.87 0.39 -15.14
N GLY A 133 7.79 1.16 -15.23
CA GLY A 133 6.83 1.30 -14.14
C GLY A 133 5.72 0.25 -14.11
N ARG A 134 5.52 -0.55 -15.18
CA ARG A 134 4.29 -1.35 -15.33
C ARG A 134 4.20 -2.43 -14.26
N ALA A 135 5.33 -3.02 -13.92
CA ALA A 135 5.42 -4.09 -12.93
C ALA A 135 5.78 -3.61 -11.52
N LYS A 136 5.93 -2.30 -11.31
CA LYS A 136 6.23 -1.76 -9.98
C LYS A 136 5.03 -2.01 -9.08
N ASN A 137 5.17 -2.96 -8.16
CA ASN A 137 4.11 -3.29 -7.20
C ASN A 137 4.33 -2.65 -5.82
N VAL A 138 5.51 -2.08 -5.57
CA VAL A 138 5.82 -1.43 -4.31
C VAL A 138 6.79 -0.27 -4.46
N ASP A 139 6.59 0.77 -3.65
CA ASP A 139 7.53 1.85 -3.42
C ASP A 139 7.92 1.84 -1.94
N ILE A 140 9.07 1.24 -1.62
CA ILE A 140 9.49 0.95 -0.23
C ILE A 140 9.56 2.23 0.60
N LEU A 141 10.23 3.27 0.09
CA LEU A 141 10.33 4.55 0.80
C LEU A 141 8.97 5.24 0.88
N GLY A 142 8.17 5.15 -0.19
CA GLY A 142 6.81 5.66 -0.17
C GLY A 142 5.93 5.03 0.92
N VAL A 143 6.09 3.73 1.18
CA VAL A 143 5.36 3.02 2.24
C VAL A 143 5.84 3.43 3.62
N GLU A 144 7.15 3.36 3.88
CA GLU A 144 7.69 3.63 5.23
C GLU A 144 7.64 5.12 5.61
N LEU A 145 7.63 6.03 4.62
CA LEU A 145 7.57 7.48 4.82
C LEU A 145 6.18 8.07 4.50
N ALA A 146 5.15 7.23 4.40
CA ALA A 146 3.79 7.67 4.07
C ALA A 146 3.25 8.67 5.11
N THR A 147 3.09 9.92 4.70
CA THR A 147 2.58 11.01 5.56
C THR A 147 1.07 10.91 5.83
N SER A 148 0.39 9.98 5.17
CA SER A 148 -1.04 9.72 5.33
C SER A 148 -1.35 8.28 4.95
N ALA A 149 -2.24 7.63 5.70
CA ALA A 149 -2.74 6.29 5.39
C ALA A 149 -3.46 6.22 4.04
N VAL A 150 -3.93 7.35 3.49
CA VAL A 150 -4.51 7.42 2.14
C VAL A 150 -3.46 7.16 1.06
N GLN A 151 -2.19 7.46 1.34
CA GLN A 151 -1.08 7.23 0.40
C GLN A 151 -0.69 5.75 0.34
N VAL A 152 -0.83 5.00 1.44
CA VAL A 152 -0.34 3.61 1.55
C VAL A 152 -0.81 2.71 0.38
N PRO A 153 -2.11 2.66 0.00
CA PRO A 153 -2.54 1.84 -1.15
C PRO A 153 -1.95 2.27 -2.51
N LEU A 154 -1.42 3.48 -2.63
CA LEU A 154 -0.79 3.97 -3.87
C LEU A 154 0.66 3.52 -4.01
N VAL A 155 1.26 3.01 -2.93
CA VAL A 155 2.69 2.65 -2.84
C VAL A 155 2.90 1.22 -2.33
N TRP A 156 1.88 0.59 -1.76
CA TRP A 156 1.87 -0.80 -1.31
C TRP A 156 0.91 -1.63 -2.15
N ASN A 157 1.39 -2.75 -2.70
CA ASN A 157 0.62 -3.64 -3.56
C ASN A 157 -0.14 -2.88 -4.66
N ILE A 158 0.59 -2.03 -5.37
CA ILE A 158 0.07 -0.98 -6.25
C ILE A 158 -0.93 -1.53 -7.27
N GLN A 159 -0.65 -2.71 -7.84
CA GLN A 159 -1.49 -3.28 -8.90
C GLN A 159 -2.82 -3.80 -8.37
N VAL A 160 -2.81 -4.51 -7.24
CA VAL A 160 -4.06 -4.96 -6.59
C VAL A 160 -4.85 -3.77 -6.07
N SER A 161 -4.18 -2.76 -5.49
CA SER A 161 -4.84 -1.53 -5.05
C SER A 161 -5.49 -0.78 -6.21
N THR A 162 -4.84 -0.74 -7.38
CA THR A 162 -5.37 -0.15 -8.62
C THR A 162 -6.55 -0.96 -9.15
N TRP A 163 -6.45 -2.29 -9.16
CA TRP A 163 -7.53 -3.20 -9.53
C TRP A 163 -8.76 -3.02 -8.62
N LEU A 164 -8.58 -3.04 -7.30
CA LEU A 164 -9.65 -2.79 -6.33
C LEU A 164 -10.29 -1.41 -6.52
N ARG A 165 -9.49 -0.40 -6.86
CA ARG A 165 -10.00 0.94 -7.15
C ARG A 165 -10.93 0.95 -8.36
N TYR A 166 -10.49 0.42 -9.50
CA TYR A 166 -11.26 0.47 -10.75
C TYR A 166 -12.44 -0.50 -10.78
N TYR A 167 -12.27 -1.71 -10.25
CA TYR A 167 -13.25 -2.78 -10.38
C TYR A 167 -14.20 -2.91 -9.19
N VAL A 168 -13.86 -2.31 -8.04
CA VAL A 168 -14.72 -2.34 -6.84
C VAL A 168 -15.09 -0.92 -6.41
N TYR A 169 -14.12 -0.12 -5.97
CA TYR A 169 -14.39 1.17 -5.33
C TYR A 169 -15.16 2.13 -6.25
N ASP A 170 -14.64 2.39 -7.45
CA ASP A 170 -15.24 3.33 -8.40
C ASP A 170 -16.60 2.84 -8.93
N ARG A 171 -16.80 1.52 -8.98
CA ARG A 171 -18.09 0.89 -9.37
C ARG A 171 -19.17 1.05 -8.31
N LEU A 172 -18.80 1.18 -7.04
CA LEU A 172 -19.73 1.42 -5.93
C LEU A 172 -20.10 2.91 -5.76
N ILE A 173 -19.47 3.82 -6.52
CA ILE A 173 -19.78 5.24 -6.50
C ILE A 173 -21.00 5.49 -7.38
N GLN A 174 -22.09 5.95 -6.77
CA GLN A 174 -23.27 6.37 -7.52
C GLN A 174 -22.98 7.66 -8.30
N LYS A 175 -23.45 7.75 -9.55
CA LYS A 175 -23.29 8.93 -10.40
C LYS A 175 -23.76 10.19 -9.66
N GLY A 176 -22.91 11.22 -9.61
CA GLY A 176 -23.21 12.49 -8.94
C GLY A 176 -23.02 12.51 -7.41
N LYS A 177 -22.69 11.38 -6.77
CA LYS A 177 -22.43 11.33 -5.32
C LYS A 177 -20.94 11.25 -5.01
N LYS A 178 -20.52 11.90 -3.91
CA LYS A 178 -19.15 11.77 -3.39
C LYS A 178 -19.00 10.40 -2.70
N PRO A 179 -17.87 9.71 -2.87
CA PRO A 179 -17.63 8.46 -2.17
C PRO A 179 -17.55 8.68 -0.65
N GLY A 180 -18.23 7.81 0.09
CA GLY A 180 -18.29 7.80 1.54
C GLY A 180 -17.45 6.71 2.18
N PHE A 181 -17.68 6.48 3.47
CA PHE A 181 -17.06 5.39 4.23
C PHE A 181 -17.53 4.02 3.75
N PHE A 182 -18.80 3.89 3.32
CA PHE A 182 -19.35 2.63 2.84
C PHE A 182 -18.58 2.05 1.64
N GLN A 183 -18.30 2.86 0.60
CA GLN A 183 -17.52 2.41 -0.55
C GLN A 183 -16.13 1.93 -0.13
N LEU A 184 -15.48 2.67 0.78
CA LEU A 184 -14.17 2.29 1.30
C LEU A 184 -14.22 0.97 2.07
N LEU A 185 -15.18 0.83 2.99
CA LEU A 185 -15.37 -0.38 3.77
C LEU A 185 -15.64 -1.58 2.87
N ALA A 186 -16.57 -1.46 1.93
CA ALA A 186 -16.90 -2.52 0.98
C ALA A 186 -15.67 -2.94 0.15
N THR A 187 -14.87 -1.99 -0.36
CA THR A 187 -13.63 -2.29 -1.08
C THR A 187 -12.62 -3.03 -0.20
N GLN A 188 -12.43 -2.59 1.05
CA GLN A 188 -11.51 -3.28 1.96
C GLN A 188 -12.03 -4.68 2.33
N THR A 189 -13.34 -4.86 2.52
CA THR A 189 -13.95 -6.18 2.75
C THR A 189 -13.75 -7.11 1.55
N VAL A 190 -13.90 -6.62 0.32
CA VAL A 190 -13.57 -7.42 -0.88
C VAL A 190 -12.09 -7.80 -0.89
N SER A 191 -11.20 -6.87 -0.53
CA SER A 191 -9.77 -7.18 -0.37
C SER A 191 -9.54 -8.25 0.70
N ALA A 192 -10.30 -8.24 1.79
CA ALA A 192 -10.22 -9.26 2.83
C ALA A 192 -10.59 -10.64 2.30
N VAL A 193 -11.72 -10.74 1.62
CA VAL A 193 -12.19 -11.99 1.00
C VAL A 193 -11.19 -12.50 -0.05
N TRP A 194 -10.57 -11.59 -0.82
CA TRP A 194 -9.52 -11.94 -1.78
C TRP A 194 -8.28 -12.56 -1.12
N HIS A 195 -7.89 -12.09 0.07
CA HIS A 195 -6.82 -12.71 0.85
C HIS A 195 -7.23 -14.02 1.53
N GLY A 196 -8.50 -14.15 1.90
CA GLY A 196 -9.09 -15.37 2.48
C GLY A 196 -10.08 -15.06 3.61
N LEU A 197 -10.78 -16.11 4.06
CA LEU A 197 -11.83 -15.98 5.10
C LEU A 197 -11.29 -16.14 6.53
N TYR A 198 -9.97 -16.03 6.73
CA TYR A 198 -9.38 -16.04 8.06
C TYR A 198 -9.82 -14.80 8.85
N PRO A 199 -10.23 -14.94 10.13
CA PRO A 199 -10.69 -13.81 10.94
C PRO A 199 -9.70 -12.64 11.00
N GLY A 200 -8.40 -12.93 11.07
CA GLY A 200 -7.34 -11.91 11.10
C GLY A 200 -7.33 -11.01 9.86
N TYR A 201 -7.63 -11.55 8.67
CA TYR A 201 -7.77 -10.75 7.45
C TYR A 201 -8.98 -9.83 7.53
N ILE A 202 -10.15 -10.37 7.89
CA ILE A 202 -11.38 -9.57 8.00
C ILE A 202 -11.18 -8.41 8.99
N ILE A 203 -10.60 -8.69 10.16
CA ILE A 203 -10.32 -7.68 11.19
C ILE A 203 -9.36 -6.61 10.65
N PHE A 204 -8.24 -7.01 10.03
CA PHE A 204 -7.25 -6.08 9.48
C PHE A 204 -7.86 -5.15 8.43
N PHE A 205 -8.63 -5.69 7.48
CA PHE A 205 -9.18 -4.89 6.38
C PHE A 205 -10.32 -3.97 6.83
N VAL A 206 -11.13 -4.37 7.82
CA VAL A 206 -12.07 -3.45 8.44
C VAL A 206 -11.33 -2.33 9.17
N GLN A 207 -10.24 -2.65 9.89
CA GLN A 207 -9.40 -1.63 10.51
C GLN A 207 -8.69 -0.73 9.51
N SER A 208 -8.26 -1.24 8.36
CA SER A 208 -7.62 -0.44 7.32
C SER A 208 -8.59 0.60 6.73
N ALA A 209 -9.88 0.26 6.60
CA ALA A 209 -10.92 1.20 6.21
C ALA A 209 -11.05 2.34 7.24
N LEU A 210 -11.08 2.02 8.54
CA LEU A 210 -11.11 3.02 9.62
C LEU A 210 -9.82 3.86 9.64
N MET A 211 -8.67 3.23 9.46
CA MET A 211 -7.37 3.89 9.38
C MET A 211 -7.37 4.97 8.29
N ILE A 212 -7.76 4.59 7.06
CA ILE A 212 -7.84 5.51 5.92
C ILE A 212 -8.89 6.61 6.18
N ALA A 213 -10.03 6.27 6.77
CA ALA A 213 -11.07 7.25 7.10
C ALA A 213 -10.58 8.31 8.10
N GLY A 214 -9.91 7.90 9.18
CA GLY A 214 -9.32 8.81 10.16
C GLY A 214 -8.21 9.68 9.55
N SER A 215 -7.34 9.10 8.71
CA SER A 215 -6.30 9.88 8.02
C SER A 215 -6.89 10.93 7.08
N ARG A 216 -8.02 10.65 6.42
CA ARG A 216 -8.77 11.64 5.62
C ARG A 216 -9.27 12.82 6.48
N VAL A 217 -9.66 12.57 7.73
CA VAL A 217 -10.09 13.64 8.65
C VAL A 217 -8.90 14.55 9.01
N ILE A 218 -7.77 13.97 9.43
CA ILE A 218 -6.56 14.75 9.77
C ILE A 218 -6.10 15.58 8.56
N TYR A 219 -6.12 14.99 7.36
CA TYR A 219 -5.81 15.71 6.12
C TYR A 219 -6.77 16.87 5.84
N ARG A 220 -8.08 16.71 6.08
CA ARG A 220 -9.05 17.80 5.92
C ARG A 220 -8.78 18.94 6.89
N TRP A 221 -8.42 18.64 8.15
CA TRP A 221 -8.00 19.66 9.11
C TRP A 221 -6.75 20.39 8.63
N GLN A 222 -5.74 19.65 8.15
CA GLN A 222 -4.52 20.22 7.56
C GLN A 222 -4.82 21.19 6.42
N GLN A 223 -5.72 20.82 5.49
CA GLN A 223 -6.09 21.68 4.36
C GLN A 223 -6.87 22.93 4.77
N ALA A 224 -7.59 22.89 5.90
CA ALA A 224 -8.35 24.02 6.41
C ALA A 224 -7.48 25.09 7.07
N ILE A 225 -6.27 24.74 7.52
CA ILE A 225 -5.33 25.70 8.12
C ILE A 225 -4.85 26.68 7.05
N SER A 226 -4.79 27.97 7.36
CA SER A 226 -4.20 28.99 6.47
C SER A 226 -2.76 28.65 6.08
N ALA A 227 -2.39 28.92 4.82
CA ALA A 227 -1.01 28.73 4.34
C ALA A 227 0.03 29.56 5.15
N LYS A 228 -0.41 30.65 5.80
CA LYS A 228 0.43 31.48 6.67
C LYS A 228 0.86 30.76 7.95
N ASN A 229 0.09 29.78 8.44
CA ASN A 229 0.44 29.01 9.64
C ASN A 229 1.12 27.69 9.23
N SER A 230 2.39 27.82 8.81
CA SER A 230 3.19 26.70 8.32
C SER A 230 3.54 25.69 9.42
N LEU A 231 3.74 26.15 10.66
CA LEU A 231 4.05 25.29 11.81
C LEU A 231 2.91 24.31 12.10
N LEU A 232 1.67 24.82 12.22
CA LEU A 232 0.52 23.96 12.52
C LEU A 232 0.21 22.99 11.37
N ARG A 233 0.43 23.40 10.11
CA ARG A 233 0.34 22.50 8.95
C ARG A 233 1.37 21.37 9.04
N LYS A 234 2.63 21.68 9.34
CA LYS A 234 3.70 20.67 9.51
C LYS A 234 3.40 19.74 10.68
N LEU A 235 2.88 20.28 11.80
CA LEU A 235 2.48 19.48 12.95
C LEU A 235 1.39 18.48 12.57
N LEU A 236 0.34 18.89 11.86
CA LEU A 236 -0.71 17.96 11.42
C LEU A 236 -0.22 16.94 10.39
N THR A 237 0.71 17.31 9.50
CA THR A 237 1.37 16.33 8.63
C THR A 237 2.11 15.27 9.46
N PHE A 238 2.89 15.70 10.45
CA PHE A 238 3.60 14.79 11.36
C PHE A 238 2.63 13.94 12.20
N THR A 239 1.53 14.51 12.68
CA THR A 239 0.48 13.77 13.38
C THR A 239 -0.13 12.70 12.48
N ASN A 240 -0.41 13.01 11.21
CA ASN A 240 -0.96 12.04 10.26
C ASN A 240 0.05 10.93 9.91
N PHE A 241 1.33 11.28 9.80
CA PHE A 241 2.43 10.33 9.66
C PHE A 241 2.51 9.37 10.87
N ALA A 242 2.58 9.91 12.09
CA ALA A 242 2.63 9.12 13.32
C ALA A 242 1.38 8.25 13.51
N TYR A 243 0.19 8.80 13.21
CA TYR A 243 -1.07 8.07 13.17
C TYR A 243 -1.00 6.89 12.19
N THR A 244 -0.48 7.11 10.98
CA THR A 244 -0.39 6.08 9.94
C THR A 244 0.53 4.95 10.39
N ILE A 245 1.71 5.27 10.92
CA ILE A 245 2.65 4.26 11.45
C ILE A 245 2.01 3.48 12.59
N LEU A 246 1.45 4.17 13.58
CA LEU A 246 0.87 3.53 14.75
C LEU A 246 -0.24 2.54 14.37
N VAL A 247 -1.22 3.03 13.60
CA VAL A 247 -2.42 2.27 13.27
C VAL A 247 -2.09 1.13 12.31
N LEU A 248 -1.28 1.36 11.28
CA LEU A 248 -0.91 0.32 10.32
C LEU A 248 -0.21 -0.85 11.02
N ASN A 249 0.76 -0.56 11.89
CA ASN A 249 1.57 -1.61 12.51
C ASN A 249 0.82 -2.33 13.65
N CYS A 250 -0.11 -1.67 14.34
CA CYS A 250 -1.00 -2.38 15.26
C CYS A 250 -1.98 -3.26 14.48
N SER A 251 -2.59 -2.73 13.43
CA SER A 251 -3.62 -3.44 12.65
C SER A 251 -3.02 -4.66 11.93
N CYS A 252 -1.83 -4.54 11.35
CA CYS A 252 -1.24 -5.61 10.53
C CYS A 252 -0.92 -6.88 11.31
N ILE A 253 -0.87 -6.86 12.65
CA ILE A 253 -0.71 -8.09 13.45
C ILE A 253 -1.83 -9.09 13.14
N GLY A 254 -3.07 -8.63 12.99
CA GLY A 254 -4.19 -9.51 12.61
C GLY A 254 -3.99 -10.17 11.25
N PHE A 255 -3.47 -9.42 10.27
CA PHE A 255 -3.14 -9.95 8.94
C PHE A 255 -2.03 -11.01 9.00
N MET A 256 -1.08 -10.89 9.94
CA MET A 256 0.06 -11.81 10.03
C MET A 256 -0.25 -13.08 10.80
N VAL A 257 -1.06 -12.98 11.86
CA VAL A 257 -1.35 -14.09 12.77
C VAL A 257 -2.55 -14.91 12.30
N LEU A 258 -3.47 -14.33 11.54
CA LEU A 258 -4.65 -14.97 10.92
C LEU A 258 -5.74 -15.46 11.91
N SER A 259 -5.35 -15.93 13.09
CA SER A 259 -6.23 -16.43 14.15
C SER A 259 -6.98 -15.32 14.86
N MET A 260 -8.28 -15.51 15.11
CA MET A 260 -9.10 -14.56 15.87
C MET A 260 -8.58 -14.38 17.31
N LYS A 261 -8.27 -15.49 17.99
CA LYS A 261 -7.86 -15.49 19.40
C LYS A 261 -6.58 -14.70 19.60
N GLU A 262 -5.57 -14.99 18.79
CA GLU A 262 -4.26 -14.35 18.91
C GLU A 262 -4.30 -12.90 18.42
N THR A 263 -5.10 -12.59 17.39
CA THR A 263 -5.34 -11.20 16.95
C THR A 263 -5.94 -10.37 18.08
N LEU A 264 -7.00 -10.87 18.73
CA LEU A 264 -7.65 -10.15 19.84
C LEU A 264 -6.73 -10.03 21.05
N ALA A 265 -5.98 -11.08 21.40
CA ALA A 265 -5.02 -11.03 22.49
C ALA A 265 -3.91 -9.99 22.22
N ALA A 266 -3.34 -9.97 21.02
CA ALA A 266 -2.33 -8.99 20.64
C ALA A 266 -2.89 -7.56 20.67
N TYR A 267 -4.11 -7.33 20.17
CA TYR A 267 -4.73 -6.00 20.22
C TYR A 267 -5.08 -5.57 21.64
N GLN A 268 -5.60 -6.48 22.47
CA GLN A 268 -5.89 -6.23 23.86
C GLN A 268 -4.64 -5.88 24.66
N SER A 269 -3.50 -6.52 24.36
CA SER A 269 -2.22 -6.28 25.04
C SER A 269 -1.73 -4.82 24.92
N VAL A 270 -2.17 -4.11 23.88
CA VAL A 270 -1.91 -2.68 23.64
C VAL A 270 -3.20 -1.86 23.72
N TYR A 271 -4.19 -2.32 24.48
CA TYR A 271 -5.45 -1.61 24.75
C TYR A 271 -6.23 -1.18 23.50
N PHE A 272 -6.16 -1.97 22.41
CA PHE A 272 -6.84 -1.69 21.14
C PHE A 272 -6.51 -0.30 20.55
N ILE A 273 -5.34 0.27 20.83
CA ILE A 273 -4.97 1.61 20.34
C ILE A 273 -5.09 1.75 18.82
N GLY A 274 -4.79 0.69 18.06
CA GLY A 274 -4.95 0.65 16.60
C GLY A 274 -6.39 0.75 16.12
N THR A 275 -7.38 0.50 16.99
CA THR A 275 -8.81 0.67 16.69
C THR A 275 -9.36 1.95 17.30
N ILE A 276 -9.07 2.20 18.57
CA ILE A 276 -9.61 3.33 19.34
C ILE A 276 -9.16 4.66 18.72
N VAL A 277 -7.89 4.78 18.32
CA VAL A 277 -7.35 6.02 17.75
C VAL A 277 -8.06 6.39 16.42
N PRO A 278 -8.16 5.50 15.41
CA PRO A 278 -8.94 5.78 14.19
C PRO A 278 -10.40 6.14 14.46
N VAL A 279 -11.09 5.38 15.31
CA VAL A 279 -12.50 5.65 15.65
C VAL A 279 -12.65 7.02 16.27
N THR A 280 -11.78 7.36 17.23
CA THR A 280 -11.79 8.67 17.90
C THR A 280 -11.56 9.81 16.90
N VAL A 281 -10.56 9.68 16.01
CA VAL A 281 -10.28 10.67 14.97
C VAL A 281 -11.46 10.84 14.01
N VAL A 282 -12.11 9.75 13.61
CA VAL A 282 -13.31 9.79 12.76
C VAL A 282 -14.47 10.50 13.47
N LEU A 283 -14.74 10.17 14.74
CA LEU A 283 -15.78 10.82 15.54
C LEU A 283 -15.51 12.32 15.72
N LEU A 284 -14.27 12.70 16.05
CA LEU A 284 -13.84 14.08 16.13
C LEU A 284 -14.02 14.81 14.80
N GLY A 285 -13.88 14.14 13.66
CA GLY A 285 -14.14 14.71 12.34
C GLY A 285 -15.59 15.12 12.10
N TYR A 286 -16.56 14.53 12.81
CA TYR A 286 -17.96 14.95 12.75
C TYR A 286 -18.25 16.18 13.61
N VAL A 287 -17.53 16.33 14.73
CA VAL A 287 -17.66 17.44 15.67
C VAL A 287 -16.86 18.66 15.19
N ILE A 288 -15.60 18.46 14.82
CA ILE A 288 -14.66 19.49 14.40
C ILE A 288 -14.70 19.59 12.87
N LYS A 289 -15.66 20.37 12.36
CA LYS A 289 -15.75 20.65 10.92
C LYS A 289 -14.70 21.70 10.51
N PRO A 290 -13.98 21.48 9.40
CA PRO A 290 -13.01 22.46 8.91
C PRO A 290 -13.70 23.78 8.56
N ALA A 291 -13.16 24.90 9.04
CA ALA A 291 -13.73 26.24 8.85
C ALA A 291 -13.81 26.70 7.38
N ARG A 292 -13.05 26.07 6.47
CA ARG A 292 -13.13 26.29 5.02
C ARG A 292 -13.45 24.99 4.30
N PRO A 293 -14.44 24.97 3.39
CA PRO A 293 -14.66 23.82 2.53
C PRO A 293 -13.43 23.61 1.65
N VAL A 294 -12.85 22.40 1.67
CA VAL A 294 -11.79 22.00 0.75
C VAL A 294 -12.39 22.00 -0.65
N ARG A 295 -12.22 23.09 -1.39
CA ARG A 295 -12.66 23.21 -2.78
C ARG A 295 -11.82 22.22 -3.58
N ALA A 296 -12.43 21.15 -4.05
CA ALA A 296 -11.81 20.29 -5.04
C ALA A 296 -11.58 21.15 -6.29
N LYS A 297 -10.33 21.51 -6.58
CA LYS A 297 -9.99 22.07 -7.90
C LYS A 297 -10.26 20.96 -8.90
N VAL A 298 -11.39 21.07 -9.59
CA VAL A 298 -11.60 20.39 -10.87
C VAL A 298 -10.75 21.18 -11.86
N GLU A 299 -9.52 20.73 -12.10
CA GLU A 299 -8.82 21.11 -13.33
C GLU A 299 -9.59 20.47 -14.48
N LYS A 300 -10.42 21.29 -15.14
CA LYS A 300 -10.87 20.98 -16.49
C LYS A 300 -9.66 21.16 -17.39
N SER A 301 -9.04 20.06 -17.81
CA SER A 301 -8.18 20.07 -18.99
C SER A 301 -9.06 20.35 -20.21
N GLN A 302 -8.95 21.56 -20.77
CA GLN A 302 -9.25 21.81 -22.17
C GLN A 302 -8.11 21.27 -23.04
#